data_AF-A0A2P2LEY3-F1
#
_entry.id   AF-A0A2P2LEY3-F1
#
_cell.length_a   1.000
_cell.length_b   1.000
_cell.length_c   1.000
_cell.angle_alpha   90.00
_cell.angle_beta   90.00
_cell.angle_gamma   90.00
#
_symmetry.space_group_name_H-M   'P 1'
#
loop_
_entity.id
_entity.type
_entity.pdbx_description
1 polymer ?
#
loop_
_entity_poly.entity_id
_entity_poly.type
_entity_poly.pdbx_seq_one_letter_code
_entity_poly.pdbx_strand_id
1 'polypeptide(L)'
;MRIVKDYNQYVMRNLDRGYSRKELGVSYVKEKRLRVNMRLKKLQEKVKEQQEKVGEKIQIVAMHRNEWVENADRWVAGFLEMFEEGCHKMGTAIRERIQERLRGQNSTVLLQNGKSDDEDEDEEYYDEYDNYDDDEEYYFEDEESNDELDVKGKK
;
A
#
# COMPACT_ATOMS: atom_id res chain seq x y z
N MET A 1 39.18 21.41 23.41
CA MET A 1 39.75 22.54 22.63
C MET A 1 38.62 23.41 22.06
N ARG A 2 38.19 24.48 22.78
CA ARG A 2 37.03 25.34 22.40
C ARG A 2 37.42 26.66 21.72
N ILE A 3 38.60 27.19 22.04
CA ILE A 3 39.12 28.49 21.57
C ILE A 3 39.09 28.62 20.03
N VAL A 4 39.45 27.56 19.31
CA VAL A 4 39.46 27.55 17.84
C VAL A 4 38.04 27.56 17.25
N LYS A 5 37.06 26.94 17.95
CA LYS A 5 35.66 26.97 17.53
C LYS A 5 35.08 28.38 17.68
N ASP A 6 35.42 29.06 18.78
CA ASP A 6 34.96 30.41 19.09
C ASP A 6 35.50 31.43 18.06
N TYR A 7 36.76 31.28 17.63
CA TYR A 7 37.33 32.12 16.57
C TYR A 7 36.61 31.94 15.22
N ASN A 8 36.32 30.70 14.82
CA ASN A 8 35.56 30.45 13.59
C ASN A 8 34.14 31.05 13.67
N GLN A 9 33.52 31.04 14.86
CA GLN A 9 32.18 31.60 15.07
C GLN A 9 32.19 33.14 15.05
N TYR A 10 33.21 33.77 15.62
CA TYR A 10 33.46 35.21 15.51
C TYR A 10 33.62 35.64 14.05
N VAL A 11 34.47 34.94 13.31
CA VAL A 11 34.72 35.18 11.88
C VAL A 11 33.43 35.06 11.07
N MET A 12 32.67 33.98 11.26
CA MET A 12 31.39 33.74 10.56
C MET A 12 30.40 34.88 10.76
N ARG A 13 30.22 35.29 12.01
CA ARG A 13 29.23 36.31 12.40
C ARG A 13 29.60 37.69 11.86
N ASN A 14 30.89 37.99 11.76
CA ASN A 14 31.36 39.25 11.19
C ASN A 14 31.36 39.25 9.66
N LEU A 15 31.67 38.11 9.01
CA LEU A 15 31.50 37.97 7.56
C LEU A 15 30.04 38.11 7.13
N ASP A 16 29.08 37.62 7.94
CA ASP A 16 27.65 37.81 7.68
C ASP A 16 27.20 39.28 7.86
N ARG A 17 27.89 40.05 8.70
CA ARG A 17 27.66 41.49 8.91
C ARG A 17 28.31 42.38 7.84
N GLY A 18 29.12 41.81 6.94
CA GLY A 18 29.76 42.54 5.84
C GLY A 18 31.22 42.94 6.08
N TYR A 19 31.86 42.51 7.17
CA TYR A 19 33.29 42.72 7.36
C TYR A 19 34.11 41.95 6.32
N SER A 20 35.21 42.54 5.87
CA SER A 20 36.06 41.92 4.86
C SER A 20 36.97 40.86 5.49
N ARG A 21 37.24 39.77 4.76
CA ARG A 21 38.20 38.73 5.19
C ARG A 21 39.57 39.30 5.56
N LYS A 22 39.98 40.39 4.90
CA LYS A 22 41.27 41.05 5.10
C LYS A 22 41.34 41.71 6.47
N GLU A 23 40.25 42.33 6.92
CA GLU A 23 40.13 42.98 8.22
C GLU A 23 40.10 41.95 9.35
N LEU A 24 39.57 40.76 9.08
CA LEU A 24 39.46 39.67 10.05
C LEU A 24 40.74 38.81 10.13
N GLY A 25 41.73 39.05 9.28
CA GLY A 25 42.95 38.23 9.20
C GLY A 25 42.70 36.80 8.68
N VAL A 26 41.67 36.60 7.85
CA VAL A 26 41.22 35.27 7.40
C VAL A 26 41.55 35.04 5.93
N SER A 27 42.09 33.86 5.62
CA SER A 27 42.38 33.47 4.24
C SER A 27 41.08 33.28 3.43
N TYR A 28 41.15 33.53 2.12
CA TYR A 28 40.00 33.41 1.21
C TYR A 28 39.34 32.03 1.25
N VAL A 29 40.16 30.97 1.23
CA VAL A 29 39.67 29.58 1.28
C VAL A 29 38.93 29.32 2.59
N LYS A 30 39.45 29.82 3.72
CA LYS A 30 38.82 29.66 5.03
C LYS A 30 37.48 30.41 5.09
N GLU A 31 37.41 31.63 4.55
CA GLU A 31 36.14 32.37 4.41
C GLU A 31 35.09 31.59 3.62
N LYS A 32 35.46 31.08 2.44
CA LYS A 32 34.52 30.33 1.59
C LYS A 32 34.06 29.03 2.22
N ARG A 33 34.98 28.26 2.84
CA ARG A 33 34.63 27.04 3.59
C ARG A 33 33.66 27.34 4.73
N LEU A 34 33.94 28.39 5.49
CA LEU A 34 33.07 28.86 6.57
C LEU A 34 31.68 29.23 6.03
N ARG A 35 31.60 30.00 4.94
CA ARG A 35 30.34 30.38 4.29
C ARG A 35 29.52 29.18 3.82
N VAL A 36 30.17 28.17 3.21
CA VAL A 36 29.51 26.93 2.77
C VAL A 36 28.97 26.17 3.97
N ASN A 37 29.77 25.99 5.02
CA ASN A 37 29.32 25.34 6.25
C ASN A 37 28.10 26.03 6.87
N MET A 38 28.01 27.35 6.78
CA MET A 38 26.84 28.08 7.27
C MET A 38 25.59 27.80 6.45
N ARG A 39 25.72 27.79 5.12
CA ARG A 39 24.62 27.48 4.21
C ARG A 39 24.11 26.05 4.41
N LEU A 40 25.03 25.10 4.58
CA LEU A 40 24.70 23.70 4.86
C LEU A 40 23.97 23.56 6.20
N LYS A 41 24.43 24.23 7.26
CA LYS A 41 23.71 24.20 8.55
C LYS A 41 22.30 24.77 8.45
N LYS A 42 22.12 25.91 7.76
CA LYS A 42 20.78 26.50 7.51
C LYS A 42 19.88 25.54 6.72
N LEU A 43 20.44 24.79 5.77
CA LEU A 43 19.70 23.79 5.02
C LEU A 43 19.30 22.61 5.90
N GLN A 44 20.24 22.08 6.70
CA GLN A 44 19.97 20.99 7.64
C GLN A 44 18.87 21.36 8.65
N GLU A 45 18.89 22.58 9.16
CA GLU A 45 17.86 23.08 10.08
C GLU A 45 16.47 23.11 9.41
N LYS A 46 16.38 23.64 8.18
CA LYS A 46 15.13 23.62 7.41
C LYS A 46 14.65 22.21 7.06
N VAL A 47 15.56 21.31 6.71
CA VAL A 47 15.23 19.91 6.43
C VAL A 47 14.71 19.23 7.69
N LYS A 48 15.31 19.48 8.85
CA LYS A 48 14.85 18.94 10.13
C LYS A 48 13.46 19.47 10.49
N GLU A 49 13.20 20.76 10.30
CA GLU A 49 11.87 21.35 10.52
C GLU A 49 10.82 20.72 9.60
N GLN A 50 11.17 20.44 8.33
CA GLN A 50 10.27 19.73 7.42
C GLN A 50 10.11 18.26 7.79
N GLN A 51 11.16 17.60 8.25
CA GLN A 51 11.11 16.21 8.71
C GLN A 51 10.19 16.06 9.93
N GLU A 52 10.21 17.02 10.87
CA GLU A 52 9.29 17.04 12.01
C GLU A 52 7.84 17.20 11.54
N LYS A 53 7.56 18.16 10.64
CA LYS A 53 6.22 18.35 10.04
C LYS A 53 5.73 17.15 9.24
N VAL A 54 6.62 16.44 8.56
CA VAL A 54 6.30 15.23 7.80
C VAL A 54 6.11 14.04 8.75
N GLY A 55 6.90 13.94 9.83
CA GLY A 55 6.77 12.92 10.86
C GLY A 55 5.38 12.96 11.52
N GLU A 56 4.90 14.16 11.87
CA GLU A 56 3.53 14.35 12.39
C GLU A 56 2.46 13.85 11.41
N LYS A 57 2.60 14.18 10.12
CA LYS A 57 1.66 13.73 9.08
C LYS A 57 1.71 12.22 8.84
N ILE A 58 2.91 11.62 8.84
CA ILE A 58 3.07 10.17 8.70
C ILE A 58 2.45 9.46 9.90
N GLN A 59 2.58 9.99 11.11
CA GLN A 59 1.95 9.41 12.30
C GLN A 59 0.42 9.44 12.20
N ILE A 60 -0.16 10.54 11.72
CA ILE A 60 -1.61 10.64 11.46
C ILE A 60 -2.05 9.63 10.38
N VAL A 61 -1.30 9.52 9.28
CA VAL A 61 -1.62 8.54 8.22
C VAL A 61 -1.47 7.10 8.71
N ALA A 62 -0.48 6.82 9.56
CA ALA A 62 -0.30 5.51 10.17
C ALA A 62 -1.45 5.15 11.13
N MET A 63 -1.98 6.12 11.88
CA MET A 63 -3.19 5.94 12.69
C MET A 63 -4.39 5.58 11.83
N HIS A 64 -4.62 6.31 10.73
CA HIS A 64 -5.70 5.98 9.80
C HIS A 64 -5.49 4.63 9.10
N ARG A 65 -4.24 4.21 8.79
CA ARG A 65 -3.99 2.88 8.23
C ARG A 65 -4.52 1.77 9.14
N ASN A 66 -4.38 1.91 10.46
CA ASN A 66 -4.90 0.93 11.40
C ASN A 66 -6.44 0.89 11.38
N GLU A 67 -7.11 2.05 11.33
CA GLU A 67 -8.57 2.12 11.22
C GLU A 67 -9.12 1.45 9.96
N TRP A 68 -8.41 1.56 8.83
CA TRP A 68 -8.78 0.91 7.57
C TRP A 68 -8.58 -0.60 7.61
N VAL A 69 -7.49 -1.06 8.23
CA VAL A 69 -7.20 -2.50 8.37
C VAL A 69 -8.18 -3.14 9.34
N GLU A 70 -8.49 -2.48 10.45
CA GLU A 70 -9.43 -2.98 11.46
C GLU A 70 -10.89 -3.00 10.97
N ASN A 71 -11.28 -2.07 10.09
CA ASN A 71 -12.63 -2.04 9.51
C ASN A 71 -12.73 -2.69 8.12
N ALA A 72 -11.64 -3.27 7.59
CA ALA A 72 -11.63 -3.87 6.25
C ALA A 72 -12.71 -4.96 6.12
N ASP A 73 -12.82 -5.84 7.11
CA ASP A 73 -13.80 -6.94 7.12
C ASP A 73 -15.24 -6.41 7.09
N ARG A 74 -15.53 -5.34 7.84
CA ARG A 74 -16.85 -4.70 7.84
C ARG A 74 -17.19 -4.09 6.47
N TRP A 75 -16.21 -3.49 5.80
CA TRP A 75 -16.41 -2.85 4.51
C TRP A 75 -16.56 -3.89 3.39
N VAL A 76 -15.79 -4.96 3.45
CA VAL A 76 -15.93 -6.13 2.56
C VAL A 76 -17.28 -6.80 2.77
N ALA A 77 -17.70 -7.02 4.02
CA ALA A 77 -19.01 -7.60 4.34
C ALA A 77 -20.16 -6.75 3.79
N GLY A 78 -20.14 -5.42 4.00
CA GLY A 78 -21.17 -4.53 3.47
C GLY A 78 -21.15 -4.43 1.93
N PHE A 79 -19.99 -4.57 1.29
CA PHE A 79 -19.90 -4.68 -0.17
C PHE A 79 -20.52 -5.98 -0.67
N LEU A 80 -20.22 -7.12 -0.01
CA LEU A 80 -20.74 -8.43 -0.38
C LEU A 80 -22.26 -8.50 -0.20
N GLU A 81 -22.81 -7.92 0.87
CA GLU A 81 -24.26 -7.81 1.09
C GLU A 81 -24.94 -7.09 -0.10
N MET A 82 -24.40 -5.94 -0.51
CA MET A 82 -24.91 -5.19 -1.67
C MET A 82 -24.72 -5.94 -2.99
N PHE A 83 -23.66 -6.75 -3.11
CA PHE A 83 -23.37 -7.55 -4.29
C PHE A 83 -24.28 -8.77 -4.41
N GLU A 84 -24.54 -9.48 -3.31
CA GLU A 84 -25.47 -10.61 -3.24
C GLU A 84 -26.89 -10.18 -3.61
N GLU A 85 -27.36 -9.06 -3.05
CA GLU A 85 -28.63 -8.47 -3.47
C GLU A 85 -28.69 -8.17 -4.98
N GLY A 86 -27.58 -7.69 -5.54
CA GLY A 86 -27.45 -7.42 -6.98
C GLY A 86 -27.47 -8.70 -7.82
N CYS A 87 -26.78 -9.74 -7.38
CA CYS A 87 -26.75 -11.06 -8.02
C CYS A 87 -28.12 -11.73 -7.97
N HIS A 88 -28.86 -11.63 -6.86
CA HIS A 88 -30.23 -12.16 -6.78
C HIS A 88 -31.17 -11.43 -7.74
N LYS A 89 -31.13 -10.09 -7.80
CA LYS A 89 -31.93 -9.29 -8.76
C LYS A 89 -31.59 -9.60 -10.22
N MET A 90 -30.31 -9.85 -10.51
CA MET A 90 -29.88 -10.25 -11.84
C MET A 90 -30.27 -11.70 -12.17
N GLY A 91 -30.13 -12.61 -11.21
CA GLY A 91 -30.51 -14.02 -11.33
C GLY A 91 -32.01 -14.20 -11.56
N THR A 92 -32.85 -13.43 -10.86
CA THR A 92 -34.31 -13.44 -11.10
C THR A 92 -34.65 -12.89 -12.48
N ALA A 93 -34.06 -11.78 -12.91
CA ALA A 93 -34.29 -11.22 -14.24
C ALA A 93 -33.86 -12.16 -15.38
N ILE A 94 -32.74 -12.89 -15.20
CA ILE A 94 -32.28 -13.90 -16.16
C ILE A 94 -33.25 -15.08 -16.20
N ARG A 95 -33.69 -15.57 -15.03
CA ARG A 95 -34.65 -16.67 -14.91
C ARG A 95 -35.99 -16.32 -15.56
N GLU A 96 -36.54 -15.14 -15.27
CA GLU A 96 -37.77 -14.64 -15.87
C GLU A 96 -37.67 -14.58 -17.40
N ARG A 97 -36.55 -14.06 -17.92
CA ARG A 97 -36.32 -13.96 -19.37
C ARG A 97 -36.18 -15.33 -20.04
N ILE A 98 -35.57 -16.30 -19.38
CA ILE A 98 -35.48 -17.68 -19.87
C ILE A 98 -36.86 -18.36 -19.82
N GLN A 99 -37.58 -18.21 -18.72
CA GLN A 99 -38.91 -18.79 -18.53
C GLN A 99 -39.94 -18.21 -19.50
N GLU A 100 -39.91 -16.90 -19.77
CA GLU A 100 -40.77 -16.25 -20.77
C GLU A 100 -40.47 -16.75 -22.18
N ARG A 101 -39.20 -16.98 -22.51
CA ARG A 101 -38.78 -17.52 -23.81
C ARG A 101 -39.22 -18.97 -24.00
N LEU A 102 -39.14 -19.79 -22.94
CA LEU A 102 -39.67 -21.15 -22.93
C LEU A 102 -41.20 -21.17 -23.05
N ARG A 103 -41.91 -20.29 -22.33
CA ARG A 103 -43.37 -20.17 -22.41
C ARG A 103 -43.86 -19.67 -23.77
N GLY A 104 -43.09 -18.78 -24.42
CA GLY A 104 -43.36 -18.30 -25.78
C GLY A 104 -43.14 -19.35 -26.88
N GLN A 105 -42.16 -20.25 -26.70
CA GLN A 105 -41.91 -21.35 -27.64
C GLN A 105 -42.98 -22.46 -27.59
N ASN A 106 -43.63 -22.65 -26.45
CA ASN A 106 -44.68 -23.68 -26.29
C ASN A 106 -46.05 -23.26 -26.87
N SER A 107 -46.19 -22.04 -27.41
CA SER A 107 -47.45 -21.58 -28.02
C SER A 107 -47.59 -21.92 -29.52
N THR A 108 -46.50 -22.28 -30.20
CA THR A 108 -46.52 -22.49 -31.66
C THR A 108 -46.54 -23.96 -32.08
N VAL A 109 -46.34 -24.92 -31.16
CA VAL A 109 -46.28 -26.33 -31.51
C VAL A 109 -47.11 -27.16 -30.53
N LEU A 110 -48.25 -27.62 -31.06
CA LEU A 110 -49.08 -28.74 -30.57
C LEU A 110 -50.07 -28.47 -29.44
N LEU A 111 -51.23 -27.96 -29.87
CA LEU A 111 -52.52 -28.52 -29.44
C LEU A 111 -52.51 -30.04 -29.71
N GLN A 112 -52.21 -30.88 -28.73
CA GLN A 112 -52.87 -32.18 -28.58
C GLN A 112 -52.61 -32.82 -27.21
N ASN A 113 -53.72 -33.10 -26.53
CA ASN A 113 -53.94 -34.17 -25.56
C ASN A 113 -53.12 -34.20 -24.25
N GLY A 114 -53.82 -33.92 -23.15
CA GLY A 114 -54.14 -35.00 -22.21
C GLY A 114 -53.50 -34.92 -20.82
N LYS A 115 -54.35 -34.50 -19.85
CA LYS A 115 -54.38 -34.89 -18.43
C LYS A 115 -53.23 -34.49 -17.51
N SER A 116 -53.67 -33.79 -16.46
CA SER A 116 -53.16 -33.68 -15.10
C SER A 116 -52.19 -34.77 -14.66
N ASP A 117 -51.13 -34.41 -13.94
CA ASP A 117 -51.12 -34.54 -12.48
C ASP A 117 -50.06 -33.60 -11.88
N ASP A 118 -50.50 -32.78 -10.93
CA ASP A 118 -49.67 -31.96 -10.06
C ASP A 118 -49.03 -32.90 -9.03
N GLU A 119 -47.73 -33.13 -9.11
CA GLU A 119 -46.94 -33.69 -8.02
C GLU A 119 -45.75 -32.77 -7.77
N ASP A 120 -45.87 -31.98 -6.70
CA ASP A 120 -44.79 -31.22 -6.08
C ASP A 120 -43.74 -32.22 -5.56
N GLU A 121 -42.64 -32.36 -6.29
CA GLU A 121 -41.47 -33.14 -5.85
C GLU A 121 -40.43 -32.15 -5.31
N ASP A 122 -40.41 -31.99 -3.99
CA ASP A 122 -39.38 -31.26 -3.24
C ASP A 122 -38.02 -31.98 -3.42
N GLU A 123 -37.23 -31.58 -4.42
CA GLU A 123 -35.85 -32.03 -4.57
C GLU A 123 -34.96 -31.38 -3.48
N GLU A 124 -34.73 -32.11 -2.39
CA GLU A 124 -33.69 -31.79 -1.41
C GLU A 124 -32.30 -31.88 -2.07
N TYR A 125 -31.67 -30.74 -2.30
CA TYR A 125 -30.29 -30.63 -2.76
C TYR A 125 -29.33 -31.10 -1.65
N TYR A 126 -28.73 -32.28 -1.82
CA TYR A 126 -27.62 -32.72 -0.98
C TYR A 126 -26.36 -31.93 -1.34
N ASP A 127 -25.92 -31.03 -0.46
CA ASP A 127 -24.59 -30.41 -0.53
C ASP A 127 -23.53 -31.45 -0.12
N GLU A 128 -22.94 -32.11 -1.11
CA GLU A 128 -21.75 -32.95 -0.93
C GLU A 128 -20.53 -32.05 -0.71
N TYR A 129 -20.19 -31.82 0.56
CA TYR A 129 -18.94 -31.18 0.93
C TYR A 129 -17.78 -32.13 0.60
N ASP A 130 -17.11 -31.86 -0.51
CA ASP A 130 -15.78 -32.41 -0.80
C ASP A 130 -14.82 -31.98 0.32
N ASN A 131 -14.53 -32.94 1.19
CA ASN A 131 -13.49 -32.86 2.21
C ASN A 131 -12.13 -32.87 1.52
N TYR A 132 -11.58 -31.70 1.23
CA TYR A 132 -10.18 -31.57 0.86
C TYR A 132 -9.34 -31.78 2.12
N ASP A 133 -8.87 -33.02 2.31
CA ASP A 133 -7.81 -33.36 3.24
C ASP A 133 -6.56 -32.52 2.90
N ASP A 134 -6.26 -31.63 3.83
CA ASP A 134 -5.02 -30.91 4.08
C ASP A 134 -3.89 -31.93 4.25
N ASP A 135 -2.90 -31.94 3.34
CA ASP A 135 -1.52 -32.42 3.57
C ASP A 135 -0.70 -32.28 2.27
N GLU A 136 -0.24 -31.06 1.95
CA GLU A 136 0.83 -30.87 0.96
C GLU A 136 1.99 -30.09 1.61
N GLU A 137 2.85 -30.85 2.29
CA GLU A 137 4.06 -30.42 3.00
C GLU A 137 5.13 -29.94 2.00
N TYR A 138 5.26 -28.62 1.82
CA TYR A 138 6.33 -28.03 1.02
C TYR A 138 7.65 -27.98 1.81
N TYR A 139 8.61 -28.85 1.46
CA TYR A 139 9.99 -28.73 1.90
C TYR A 139 10.66 -27.55 1.18
N PHE A 140 11.10 -26.55 1.95
CA PHE A 140 11.95 -25.47 1.47
C PHE A 140 13.41 -25.95 1.49
N GLU A 141 13.99 -26.24 0.33
CA GLU A 141 15.43 -26.44 0.19
C GLU A 141 16.14 -25.08 0.29
N ASP A 142 16.84 -24.85 1.41
CA ASP A 142 17.76 -23.74 1.57
C ASP A 142 18.93 -23.90 0.57
N GLU A 143 18.90 -23.18 -0.53
CA GLU A 143 20.09 -22.94 -1.37
C GLU A 143 21.07 -22.03 -0.60
N GLU A 144 22.05 -22.65 0.05
CA GLU A 144 23.19 -21.96 0.64
C GLU A 144 24.08 -21.37 -0.48
N SER A 145 23.92 -20.07 -0.74
CA SER A 145 24.77 -19.31 -1.65
C SER A 145 26.18 -19.17 -1.07
N ASN A 146 27.11 -20.02 -1.53
CA ASN A 146 28.54 -19.83 -1.30
C ASN A 146 29.05 -18.67 -2.16
N ASP A 147 29.13 -17.47 -1.57
CA ASP A 147 29.90 -16.35 -2.12
C ASP A 147 31.41 -16.64 -1.97
N GLU A 148 31.99 -17.24 -3.01
CA GLU A 148 33.43 -17.40 -3.16
C GLU A 148 34.07 -16.02 -3.42
N LEU A 149 34.71 -15.46 -2.39
CA LEU A 149 35.50 -14.24 -2.47
C LEU A 149 36.74 -14.44 -3.36
N ASP A 150 36.69 -13.92 -4.59
CA ASP A 150 37.85 -13.73 -5.48
C ASP A 150 38.82 -12.71 -4.84
N VAL A 151 39.80 -13.19 -4.07
CA VAL A 151 40.95 -12.41 -3.64
C VAL A 151 41.93 -12.29 -4.81
N LYS A 152 41.68 -11.31 -5.68
CA LYS A 152 42.69 -10.81 -6.63
C LYS A 152 43.58 -9.76 -5.97
N GLY A 153 44.79 -10.22 -5.61
CA GLY A 153 46.06 -9.57 -5.94
C GLY A 153 46.32 -8.13 -5.45
N LYS A 154 47.14 -8.02 -4.40
CA LYS A 154 48.17 -6.97 -4.32
C LYS A 154 49.52 -7.63 -4.01
N LYS A 155 50.38 -7.63 -5.03
CA LYS A 155 51.83 -7.55 -4.87
C LYS A 155 52.19 -6.08 -4.67
#